data_AF-A0A8C6ZBB9-F1
#
_entry.id   AF-A0A8C6ZBB9-F1
#
_cell.length_a   1.000
_cell.length_b   1.000
_cell.length_c   1.000
_cell.angle_alpha   90.00
_cell.angle_beta   90.00
_cell.angle_gamma   90.00
#
_symmetry.space_group_name_H-M   'P 1'
#
loop_
_entity.id
_entity.type
_entity.pdbx_description
1 polymer ?
#
loop_
_entity_poly.entity_id
_entity_poly.type
_entity_poly.pdbx_seq_one_letter_code
_entity_poly.pdbx_strand_id
1 'polypeptide(L)'
;MAARRRAEEMRERVVLGEFGVRNVHTTDFPGNYPGYDDAWDQQRFEEGFRVDVVREEEDALEFDMVGIDAAIANAFRRILLAEVPTMAVEKVFVYNNTSIVQDEILAHRLGLIPIRADPRLFEYRNQGEKHGLWGAWVQVLGLCWSCTFIVSEFCVEDVLILYICDFPAFAGG
;
A
#
# COMPACT_ATOMS: atom_id res chain seq x y z
N MET A 1 -23.41 -27.76 30.72
CA MET A 1 -23.53 -26.29 30.76
C MET A 1 -22.16 -25.60 30.77
N ALA A 2 -21.31 -25.83 31.79
CA ALA A 2 -20.02 -25.12 31.90
C ALA A 2 -19.00 -25.42 30.77
N ALA A 3 -18.93 -26.66 30.28
CA ALA A 3 -17.99 -27.05 29.23
C ALA A 3 -18.30 -26.37 27.88
N ARG A 4 -19.58 -26.24 27.51
CA ARG A 4 -20.01 -25.58 26.28
C ARG A 4 -19.70 -24.08 26.29
N ARG A 5 -19.95 -23.40 27.41
CA ARG A 5 -19.65 -21.97 27.58
C ARG A 5 -18.15 -21.66 27.44
N ARG A 6 -17.29 -22.57 27.93
CA ARG A 6 -15.82 -22.46 27.74
C ARG A 6 -15.41 -22.61 26.27
N ALA A 7 -16.07 -23.52 25.54
CA ALA A 7 -15.80 -23.70 24.10
C ALA A 7 -16.23 -22.46 23.29
N GLU A 8 -17.38 -21.86 23.61
CA GLU A 8 -17.84 -20.60 22.99
C GLU A 8 -16.86 -19.45 23.28
N GLU A 9 -16.40 -19.31 24.53
CA GLU A 9 -15.40 -18.30 24.91
C GLU A 9 -14.07 -18.47 24.17
N MET A 10 -13.63 -19.72 23.95
CA MET A 10 -12.40 -20.02 23.20
C MET A 10 -12.49 -19.67 21.71
N ARG A 11 -13.69 -19.69 21.13
CA ARG A 11 -13.90 -19.47 19.70
C ARG A 11 -14.15 -18.01 19.34
N GLU A 12 -14.90 -17.30 20.18
CA GLU A 12 -15.41 -15.97 19.83
C GLU A 12 -14.60 -14.83 20.44
N ARG A 13 -13.74 -15.11 21.44
CA ARG A 13 -13.11 -14.06 22.25
C ARG A 13 -11.62 -14.30 22.44
N VAL A 14 -10.84 -13.30 22.03
CA VAL A 14 -9.45 -13.14 22.43
C VAL A 14 -9.43 -12.50 23.82
N VAL A 15 -8.84 -13.18 24.81
CA VAL A 15 -8.84 -12.72 26.21
C VAL A 15 -7.46 -12.22 26.60
N LEU A 16 -7.38 -10.98 27.08
CA LEU A 16 -6.15 -10.40 27.61
C LEU A 16 -6.02 -10.73 29.10
N GLY A 17 -4.95 -11.45 29.47
CA GLY A 17 -4.59 -11.72 30.85
C GLY A 17 -3.38 -10.91 31.29
N GLU A 18 -3.07 -10.94 32.59
CA GLU A 18 -1.95 -10.22 33.20
C GLU A 18 -0.59 -10.60 32.60
N PHE A 19 -0.38 -11.89 32.30
CA PHE A 19 0.89 -12.42 31.80
C PHE A 19 0.90 -12.76 30.30
N GLY A 20 -0.21 -12.52 29.59
CA GLY A 20 -0.29 -12.85 28.17
C GLY A 20 -1.72 -12.94 27.62
N VAL A 21 -1.80 -13.02 26.30
CA VAL A 21 -3.06 -13.12 25.55
C VAL A 21 -3.42 -14.59 25.34
N ARG A 22 -4.71 -14.92 25.51
CA ARG A 22 -5.28 -16.26 25.30
C ARG A 22 -6.20 -16.26 24.08
N ASN A 23 -6.39 -17.43 23.49
CA ASN A 23 -7.26 -17.65 22.32
C ASN A 23 -6.86 -16.81 21.10
N VAL A 24 -5.56 -16.75 20.80
CA VAL A 24 -5.03 -15.94 19.68
C VAL A 24 -5.19 -16.60 18.30
N HIS A 25 -5.53 -17.88 18.26
CA HIS A 25 -5.65 -18.64 17.03
C HIS A 25 -7.11 -18.77 16.61
N THR A 26 -7.35 -18.69 15.30
CA THR A 26 -8.59 -19.08 14.65
C THR A 26 -8.79 -20.59 14.82
N THR A 27 -9.94 -21.01 15.36
CA THR A 27 -10.24 -22.42 15.70
C THR A 27 -11.54 -22.93 15.11
N ASP A 28 -12.26 -22.12 14.35
CA ASP A 28 -13.53 -22.42 13.65
C ASP A 28 -13.30 -23.23 12.37
N PHE A 29 -12.53 -24.30 12.47
CA PHE A 29 -12.30 -25.26 11.39
C PHE A 29 -13.12 -26.55 11.63
N PRO A 30 -13.56 -27.23 10.54
CA PRO A 30 -14.38 -28.42 10.66
C PRO A 30 -13.64 -29.52 11.43
N GLY A 31 -14.33 -30.13 12.40
CA GLY A 31 -13.80 -31.22 13.24
C GLY A 31 -13.08 -30.78 14.51
N ASN A 32 -12.95 -29.47 14.78
CA ASN A 32 -12.25 -28.99 15.98
C ASN A 32 -13.12 -29.03 17.25
N TYR A 33 -14.44 -28.88 17.12
CA TYR A 33 -15.37 -28.90 18.25
C TYR A 33 -16.51 -29.92 18.06
N PRO A 34 -16.84 -30.72 19.08
CA PRO A 34 -17.95 -31.66 19.00
C PRO A 34 -19.30 -30.93 19.01
N GLY A 35 -20.15 -31.21 18.02
CA GLY A 35 -21.51 -30.66 17.93
C GLY A 35 -21.61 -29.29 17.23
N TYR A 36 -20.52 -28.81 16.63
CA TYR A 36 -20.52 -27.65 15.74
C TYR A 36 -20.23 -28.08 14.31
N ASP A 37 -20.90 -27.43 13.36
CA ASP A 37 -20.60 -27.54 11.94
C ASP A 37 -19.89 -26.26 11.50
N ASP A 38 -18.58 -26.39 11.33
CA ASP A 38 -17.68 -25.33 10.89
C ASP A 38 -17.19 -25.59 9.46
N ALA A 39 -17.93 -26.40 8.70
CA ALA A 39 -17.73 -26.49 7.27
C ALA A 39 -17.99 -25.13 6.59
N TRP A 40 -17.28 -24.89 5.48
CA TRP A 40 -17.49 -23.68 4.69
C TRP A 40 -18.90 -23.64 4.11
N ASP A 41 -19.64 -22.58 4.43
CA ASP A 41 -20.95 -22.29 3.88
C ASP A 41 -21.00 -20.82 3.44
N GLN A 42 -21.19 -20.62 2.13
CA GLN A 42 -21.24 -19.31 1.51
C GLN A 42 -22.42 -18.47 2.01
N GLN A 43 -23.59 -19.08 2.21
CA GLN A 43 -24.80 -18.34 2.63
C GLN A 43 -24.62 -17.82 4.05
N ARG A 44 -24.10 -18.65 4.96
CA ARG A 44 -23.77 -18.25 6.33
C ARG A 44 -22.76 -17.10 6.36
N PHE A 45 -21.77 -17.11 5.47
CA PHE A 45 -20.79 -16.03 5.37
C PHE A 45 -21.45 -14.74 4.88
N GLU A 46 -22.27 -14.78 3.83
CA GLU A 46 -22.96 -13.62 3.28
C GLU A 46 -23.94 -12.98 4.27
N GLU A 47 -24.65 -13.79 5.07
CA GLU A 47 -25.55 -13.30 6.11
C GLU A 47 -24.81 -12.65 7.30
N GLY A 48 -23.61 -13.14 7.62
CA GLY A 48 -22.80 -12.67 8.75
C GLY A 48 -21.87 -11.50 8.41
N PHE A 49 -21.53 -11.32 7.14
CA PHE A 49 -20.60 -10.30 6.69
C PHE A 49 -21.28 -8.93 6.58
N ARG A 50 -20.73 -7.93 7.28
CA ARG A 50 -21.16 -6.54 7.16
C ARG A 50 -19.98 -5.59 7.23
N VAL A 51 -20.14 -4.44 6.57
CA VAL A 51 -19.16 -3.35 6.56
C VAL A 51 -19.85 -2.07 7.01
N ASP A 52 -19.35 -1.49 8.10
CA ASP A 52 -19.89 -0.27 8.69
C ASP A 52 -18.86 0.85 8.53
N VAL A 53 -19.16 1.89 7.74
CA VAL A 53 -18.26 3.04 7.57
C VAL A 53 -18.44 4.00 8.75
N VAL A 54 -17.36 4.22 9.51
CA VAL A 54 -17.36 5.05 10.72
C VAL A 54 -17.06 6.50 10.38
N ARG A 55 -16.06 6.74 9.52
CA ARG A 55 -15.59 8.09 9.17
C ARG A 55 -15.03 8.12 7.74
N GLU A 56 -15.40 9.18 7.02
CA GLU A 56 -14.90 9.46 5.67
C GLU A 56 -14.44 10.92 5.60
N GLU A 57 -13.15 11.12 5.31
CA GLU A 57 -12.48 12.41 5.11
C GLU A 57 -11.70 12.36 3.78
N GLU A 58 -11.22 13.51 3.28
CA GLU A 58 -10.56 13.59 1.97
C GLU A 58 -9.33 12.66 1.85
N ASP A 59 -8.54 12.54 2.91
CA ASP A 59 -7.30 11.75 2.93
C ASP A 59 -7.35 10.54 3.91
N ALA A 60 -8.52 10.28 4.54
CA ALA A 60 -8.66 9.23 5.55
C ALA A 60 -10.03 8.54 5.49
N LEU A 61 -10.02 7.21 5.60
CA LEU A 61 -11.22 6.38 5.64
C LEU A 61 -11.12 5.38 6.81
N GLU A 62 -12.16 5.31 7.62
CA GLU A 62 -12.28 4.41 8.77
C GLU A 62 -13.57 3.60 8.65
N PHE A 63 -13.44 2.27 8.65
CA PHE A 63 -14.55 1.35 8.49
C PHE A 63 -14.29 0.06 9.27
N ASP A 64 -15.38 -0.54 9.77
CA ASP A 64 -15.38 -1.79 10.49
C ASP A 64 -15.83 -2.92 9.58
N MET A 65 -15.09 -4.03 9.56
CA MET A 65 -15.44 -5.27 8.87
C MET A 65 -15.80 -6.34 9.90
N VAL A 66 -17.07 -6.78 9.90
CA VAL A 66 -17.56 -7.81 10.82
C VAL A 66 -17.88 -9.09 10.04
N GLY A 67 -17.52 -10.25 10.62
CA GLY A 67 -17.82 -11.56 10.02
C GLY A 67 -16.73 -12.09 9.08
N ILE A 68 -15.51 -11.55 9.14
CA ILE A 68 -14.37 -11.98 8.32
C ILE A 68 -13.25 -12.56 9.17
N ASP A 69 -12.51 -13.53 8.61
CA ASP A 69 -11.31 -14.06 9.25
C ASP A 69 -10.11 -13.10 9.17
N ALA A 70 -9.23 -13.18 10.18
CA ALA A 70 -8.03 -12.37 10.28
C ALA A 70 -7.06 -12.56 9.08
N ALA A 71 -7.04 -13.73 8.45
CA ALA A 71 -6.19 -13.98 7.29
C ALA A 71 -6.56 -13.10 6.10
N ILE A 72 -7.86 -12.94 5.82
CA ILE A 72 -8.35 -12.13 4.70
C ILE A 72 -8.18 -10.63 5.00
N ALA A 73 -8.49 -10.21 6.23
CA ALA A 73 -8.25 -8.83 6.66
C ALA A 73 -6.76 -8.43 6.55
N ASN A 74 -5.84 -9.32 6.95
CA ASN A 74 -4.41 -9.07 6.79
C ASN A 74 -3.96 -9.15 5.32
N ALA A 75 -4.62 -9.93 4.47
CA ALA A 75 -4.36 -9.92 3.03
C ALA A 75 -4.69 -8.55 2.43
N PHE A 76 -5.87 -7.98 2.73
CA PHE A 76 -6.20 -6.62 2.28
C PHE A 76 -5.19 -5.57 2.77
N ARG A 77 -4.77 -5.65 4.03
CA ARG A 77 -3.72 -4.77 4.56
C ARG A 77 -2.42 -4.87 3.76
N ARG A 78 -2.01 -6.08 3.36
CA ARG A 78 -0.78 -6.30 2.56
C ARG A 78 -0.93 -5.79 1.13
N ILE A 79 -2.07 -6.04 0.49
CA ILE A 79 -2.38 -5.57 -0.86
C ILE A 79 -2.32 -4.04 -0.90
N LEU A 80 -3.00 -3.37 0.03
CA LEU A 80 -3.01 -1.90 0.11
C LEU A 80 -1.63 -1.29 0.32
N LEU A 81 -0.72 -1.98 1.03
CA LEU A 81 0.61 -1.47 1.31
C LEU A 81 1.62 -1.71 0.18
N ALA A 82 1.46 -2.79 -0.60
CA ALA A 82 2.53 -3.26 -1.49
C ALA A 82 2.09 -3.48 -2.94
N GLU A 83 0.83 -3.79 -3.19
CA GLU A 83 0.34 -4.21 -4.52
C GLU A 83 -0.47 -3.14 -5.22
N VAL A 84 -0.83 -2.05 -4.54
CA VAL A 84 -1.49 -0.91 -5.19
C VAL A 84 -0.45 -0.09 -5.95
N PRO A 85 -0.52 -0.03 -7.30
CA PRO A 85 0.45 0.71 -8.09
C PRO A 85 0.31 2.21 -7.86
N THR A 86 1.44 2.91 -7.74
CA THR A 86 1.48 4.37 -7.58
C THR A 86 2.52 5.00 -8.51
N MET A 87 2.29 6.27 -8.86
CA MET A 87 3.21 7.05 -9.68
C MET A 87 4.29 7.68 -8.81
N ALA A 88 5.57 7.41 -9.14
CA ALA A 88 6.71 7.99 -8.44
C ALA A 88 7.85 8.35 -9.42
N VAL A 89 8.79 9.16 -8.93
CA VAL A 89 9.99 9.54 -9.70
C VAL A 89 11.02 8.41 -9.60
N GLU A 90 11.37 7.78 -10.73
CA GLU A 90 12.42 6.73 -10.76
C GLU A 90 13.74 7.24 -11.34
N LYS A 91 13.69 8.09 -12.38
CA LYS A 91 14.88 8.61 -13.06
C LYS A 91 14.92 10.13 -12.96
N VAL A 92 16.02 10.63 -12.42
CA VAL A 92 16.33 12.05 -12.32
C VAL A 92 17.57 12.33 -13.16
N PHE A 93 17.45 13.21 -14.14
CA PHE A 93 18.57 13.73 -14.90
C PHE A 93 18.97 15.07 -14.32
N VAL A 94 20.18 15.15 -13.76
CA VAL A 94 20.70 16.37 -13.14
C VAL A 94 21.66 17.05 -14.11
N TYR A 95 21.32 18.26 -14.53
CA TYR A 95 22.21 19.11 -15.32
C TYR A 95 22.80 20.19 -14.40
N ASN A 96 24.05 19.99 -13.99
CA ASN A 96 24.85 20.94 -13.19
C ASN A 96 24.25 21.32 -11.82
N ASN A 97 24.38 20.42 -10.83
CA ASN A 97 24.08 20.75 -9.44
C ASN A 97 25.27 21.47 -8.77
N THR A 98 25.07 22.73 -8.38
CA THR A 98 26.04 23.55 -7.62
C THR A 98 25.73 23.62 -6.12
N SER A 99 24.70 22.89 -5.66
CA SER A 99 24.30 22.86 -4.26
C SER A 99 25.23 21.99 -3.41
N ILE A 100 25.15 22.16 -2.08
CA ILE A 100 25.89 21.34 -1.11
C ILE A 100 25.32 19.92 -1.02
N VAL A 101 24.07 19.72 -1.44
CA VAL A 101 23.40 18.42 -1.38
C VAL A 101 23.88 17.56 -2.53
N GLN A 102 24.35 16.36 -2.20
CA GLN A 102 24.78 15.36 -3.18
C GLN A 102 23.61 14.92 -4.08
N ASP A 103 23.90 14.69 -5.36
CA ASP A 103 22.90 14.37 -6.38
C ASP A 103 22.08 13.11 -6.03
N GLU A 104 22.72 12.12 -5.42
CA GLU A 104 22.07 10.87 -4.99
C GLU A 104 21.04 11.12 -3.89
N ILE A 105 21.36 12.01 -2.94
CA ILE A 105 20.45 12.39 -1.85
C ILE A 105 19.28 13.20 -2.40
N LEU A 106 19.54 14.10 -3.34
CA LEU A 106 18.49 14.89 -4.00
C LEU A 106 17.52 13.99 -4.76
N ALA A 107 18.03 13.08 -5.59
CA ALA A 107 17.23 12.13 -6.35
C ALA A 107 16.40 11.22 -5.43
N HIS A 108 16.99 10.71 -4.35
CA HIS A 108 16.26 9.89 -3.37
C HIS A 108 15.12 10.66 -2.70
N ARG A 109 15.33 11.93 -2.35
CA ARG A 109 14.27 12.78 -1.76
C ARG A 109 13.15 13.07 -2.77
N LEU A 110 13.48 13.31 -4.03
CA LEU A 110 12.49 13.52 -5.10
C LEU A 110 11.67 12.26 -5.36
N GLY A 111 12.27 11.07 -5.21
CA GLY A 111 11.57 9.78 -5.32
C GLY A 111 10.49 9.54 -4.26
N LEU A 112 10.58 10.20 -3.10
CA LEU A 112 9.62 10.06 -2.00
C LEU A 112 8.45 11.05 -2.06
N ILE A 113 8.43 11.96 -3.04
CA ILE A 113 7.35 12.94 -3.17
C ILE A 113 6.18 12.26 -3.91
N PRO A 114 4.99 12.15 -3.30
CA PRO A 114 3.84 11.56 -3.96
C PRO A 114 3.31 12.49 -5.05
N ILE A 115 3.00 11.92 -6.22
CA ILE A 115 2.51 12.69 -7.37
C ILE A 115 1.02 12.43 -7.55
N ARG A 116 0.26 13.52 -7.70
CA ARG A 116 -1.17 13.47 -8.00
C ARG A 116 -1.39 13.13 -9.48
N ALA A 117 -1.18 11.87 -9.84
CA ALA A 117 -1.48 11.30 -11.15
C ALA A 117 -2.24 9.98 -10.97
N ASP A 118 -3.30 9.77 -11.74
CA ASP A 118 -4.07 8.52 -11.67
C ASP A 118 -3.28 7.40 -12.37
N PRO A 119 -2.80 6.38 -11.63
CA PRO A 119 -1.98 5.30 -12.20
C PRO A 119 -2.74 4.45 -13.22
N ARG A 120 -4.09 4.48 -13.24
CA ARG A 120 -4.91 3.68 -14.16
C ARG A 120 -4.85 4.16 -15.61
N LEU A 121 -4.39 5.39 -15.83
CA LEU A 121 -4.24 5.95 -17.17
C LEU A 121 -2.90 5.59 -17.83
N PHE A 122 -1.99 4.96 -17.09
CA PHE A 122 -0.64 4.65 -17.54
C PHE A 122 -0.44 3.14 -17.61
N GLU A 123 0.40 2.71 -18.55
CA GLU A 123 0.85 1.33 -18.66
C GLU A 123 2.26 1.19 -18.08
N TYR A 124 2.59 -0.01 -17.61
CA TYR A 124 3.93 -0.31 -17.14
C TYR A 124 4.94 -0.21 -18.28
N ARG A 125 6.11 0.32 -17.96
CA ARG A 125 7.22 0.38 -18.92
C ARG A 125 7.81 -1.01 -19.15
N ASN A 126 7.96 -1.40 -20.41
CA ASN A 126 8.65 -2.63 -20.78
C ASN A 126 10.15 -2.57 -20.42
N GLN A 127 10.71 -3.69 -19.97
CA GLN A 127 12.14 -3.81 -19.67
C GLN A 127 12.97 -3.75 -20.96
N GLY A 128 13.67 -2.64 -21.20
CA GLY A 128 14.63 -2.48 -22.30
C GLY A 128 14.36 -1.34 -23.28
N GLU A 129 13.21 -0.67 -23.21
CA GLU A 129 12.93 0.49 -24.04
C GLU A 129 13.74 1.71 -23.55
N LYS A 130 14.83 2.05 -24.24
CA LYS A 130 15.55 3.32 -24.03
C LYS A 130 14.83 4.48 -24.73
N HIS A 131 14.89 5.66 -24.14
CA HIS A 131 14.25 6.92 -24.58
C HIS A 131 14.32 7.13 -26.09
N GLY A 132 13.25 6.83 -26.80
CA GLY A 132 13.20 7.03 -28.25
C GLY A 132 11.84 7.38 -28.82
N LEU A 133 10.76 7.15 -28.08
CA LEU A 133 9.40 7.48 -28.52
C LEU A 133 8.70 8.24 -27.40
N TRP A 134 8.81 9.57 -27.46
CA TRP A 134 8.09 10.52 -26.63
C TRP A 134 6.61 10.53 -27.06
N GLY A 135 5.90 9.44 -26.78
CA GLY A 135 4.47 9.34 -27.02
C GLY A 135 3.79 8.89 -25.74
N ALA A 136 2.78 9.66 -25.30
CA ALA A 136 1.70 9.36 -24.35
C ALA A 136 1.97 8.70 -22.97
N TRP A 137 3.09 8.01 -22.76
CA TRP A 137 3.31 7.09 -21.64
C TRP A 137 4.19 7.65 -20.52
N VAL A 138 4.74 8.85 -20.71
CA VAL A 138 5.72 9.46 -19.80
C VAL A 138 5.28 10.87 -19.47
N GLN A 139 5.02 11.12 -18.19
CA GLN A 139 4.86 12.48 -17.70
C GLN A 139 6.22 13.03 -17.31
N VAL A 140 6.60 14.12 -17.98
CA VAL A 140 7.86 14.82 -17.73
C VAL A 140 7.61 16.03 -16.86
N LEU A 141 8.30 16.09 -15.73
CA LEU A 141 8.32 17.27 -14.87
C LEU A 141 9.64 18.01 -15.05
N GLY A 142 9.59 19.30 -15.36
CA GLY A 142 10.76 20.17 -15.31
C GLY A 142 10.79 20.92 -14.01
N LEU A 143 11.89 20.81 -13.26
CA LEU A 143 12.11 21.55 -12.01
C LEU A 143 13.37 22.40 -12.12
N CYS A 144 13.21 23.67 -12.53
CA CYS A 144 14.30 24.64 -12.55
C CYS A 144 14.24 25.50 -11.28
N TRP A 145 15.29 25.45 -10.46
CA TRP A 145 15.42 26.27 -9.25
C TRP A 145 16.65 27.17 -9.39
N SER A 146 16.44 28.48 -9.48
CA SER A 146 17.52 29.46 -9.44
C SER A 146 17.41 30.33 -8.19
N CYS A 147 18.44 30.31 -7.35
CA CYS A 147 18.62 31.29 -6.28
C CYS A 147 19.18 32.57 -6.90
N THR A 148 18.33 33.45 -7.41
CA THR A 148 18.82 34.70 -8.03
C THR A 148 18.88 35.85 -7.01
N PHE A 149 20.10 36.18 -6.57
CA PHE A 149 20.59 37.57 -6.71
C PHE A 149 21.37 37.59 -8.05
N ILE A 150 20.90 38.40 -8.99
CA ILE A 150 21.24 38.53 -10.43
C ILE A 150 22.63 37.97 -10.82
N VAL A 151 22.69 36.96 -11.72
CA VAL A 151 23.32 37.04 -13.07
C VAL A 151 22.89 35.82 -13.93
N SER A 152 22.67 36.08 -15.22
CA SER A 152 22.61 35.15 -16.36
C SER A 152 21.53 34.07 -16.38
N GLU A 153 20.53 34.36 -17.20
CA GLU A 153 19.67 33.47 -17.96
C GLU A 153 20.45 32.28 -18.55
N PHE A 154 20.12 31.07 -18.10
CA PHE A 154 20.45 29.82 -18.76
C PHE A 154 19.26 28.87 -18.59
N CYS A 155 18.34 28.87 -19.56
CA CYS A 155 17.33 27.83 -19.69
C CYS A 155 18.01 26.54 -20.12
N VAL A 156 18.00 25.52 -19.28
CA VAL A 156 18.26 24.14 -19.68
C VAL A 156 17.02 23.35 -19.32
N GLU A 157 16.51 22.60 -20.29
CA GLU A 157 15.32 21.79 -20.19
C GLU A 157 15.57 20.65 -19.19
N ASP A 158 15.13 20.83 -17.95
CA ASP A 158 15.18 19.77 -16.93
C ASP A 158 14.08 18.74 -17.23
N VAL A 159 14.45 17.45 -17.39
CA VAL A 159 13.52 16.35 -17.69
C VAL A 159 13.54 15.36 -16.53
N LEU A 160 12.58 15.45 -15.60
CA LEU A 160 12.24 14.33 -14.70
C LEU A 160 11.29 13.40 -15.41
N ILE A 161 11.50 12.09 -15.27
CA ILE A 161 10.67 11.08 -15.93
C ILE A 161 9.99 10.25 -14.87
N LEU A 162 8.66 10.32 -14.86
CA LEU A 162 7.80 9.56 -13.97
C LEU A 162 7.48 8.19 -14.54
N TYR A 163 7.46 7.18 -13.68
CA TYR A 163 7.03 5.84 -14.02
C TYR A 163 6.06 5.30 -12.96
N ILE A 164 5.22 4.34 -13.37
CA ILE A 164 4.50 3.50 -12.41
C ILE A 164 5.55 2.65 -11.70
N CYS A 165 5.66 2.83 -10.38
CA CYS A 165 6.50 1.99 -9.55
C CYS A 165 5.63 0.88 -8.95
N ASP A 166 6.02 -0.37 -9.19
CA ASP A 166 5.72 -1.41 -8.21
C ASP A 166 6.63 -1.16 -7.02
N PHE A 167 6.08 -1.11 -5.81
CA PHE A 167 6.89 -1.32 -4.62
C PHE A 167 7.27 -2.80 -4.65
N PRO A 168 8.51 -3.21 -4.99
CA PRO A 168 8.87 -4.59 -4.76
C PRO A 168 8.72 -4.81 -3.27
N ALA A 169 7.75 -5.65 -2.89
CA ALA A 169 7.76 -6.26 -1.57
C ALA A 169 9.20 -6.70 -1.33
N PHE A 170 9.81 -6.17 -0.27
CA PHE A 170 11.16 -6.53 0.17
C PHE A 170 11.16 -8.05 0.36
N ALA A 171 11.44 -8.78 -0.71
CA ALA A 171 11.63 -10.20 -0.71
C ALA A 171 13.00 -10.40 -0.08
N GLY A 172 13.00 -10.49 1.25
CA GLY A 172 14.13 -11.04 1.98
C GLY A 172 14.32 -12.48 1.53
N GLY A 173 15.51 -12.76 0.99
CA GLY A 173 15.97 -14.07 0.53
C GLY A 173 17.24 -13.94 -0.28
#